data_AF-A0A7C5UCK4-F1
#
_entry.id   AF-A0A7C5UCK4-F1
#
_cell.length_a   1.000
_cell.length_b   1.000
_cell.length_c   1.000
_cell.angle_alpha   90.00
_cell.angle_beta   90.00
_cell.angle_gamma   90.00
#
_symmetry.space_group_name_H-M   'P 1'
#
loop_
_entity.id
_entity.type
_entity.pdbx_description
1 polymer ?
#
loop_
_entity_poly.entity_id
_entity_poly.type
_entity_poly.pdbx_seq_one_letter_code
_entity_poly.pdbx_strand_id
1 'polypeptide(L)'
;MKKRSDATMRFRKQLKDILSFKERFWSKRRLIHPKEEVNQVVHEIRRFLASKQPESLRNFLAQFHPADIALAMRFLHDSEKEQVFKLLDDEFAAEVLDEADEATERHLVKTTAPERLSDILETLPPDESADIIAMLEPEERENILKLMEPEEAEEVKELLQYPPDTAGGIMSPDFIAVKETMTVSQVIELLRERADVESIFYVYVVDDEGTLKGVLNLRRLIVSPPNTQISEIMNHGVIFVFPEQDQEEVAHMFARYDLLALPVVDHDYKLIGVITVDDVMDVLQEELTEDYFMAVGSDAAELEKKRPTEIARLRLPWLITTVCIELIAGFVIHCFDKTLGQLILLASFMPVIQAISGNTGLQSATIVVRGLATGHV
;
A
#
# COMPACT_ATOMS: atom_id res chain seq x y z
N MET A 1 42.62 -1.09 -26.61
CA MET A 1 41.30 -0.46 -26.88
C MET A 1 40.12 -1.44 -26.89
N LYS A 2 40.29 -2.75 -27.22
CA LYS A 2 39.20 -3.75 -27.14
C LYS A 2 38.71 -4.08 -25.71
N LYS A 3 39.60 -4.19 -24.70
CA LYS A 3 39.21 -4.52 -23.30
C LYS A 3 38.35 -3.46 -22.59
N ARG A 4 38.45 -2.18 -22.95
CA ARG A 4 37.58 -1.12 -22.40
C ARG A 4 36.16 -1.18 -22.98
N SER A 5 35.99 -1.68 -24.20
CA SER A 5 34.69 -1.81 -24.86
C SER A 5 33.84 -2.94 -24.24
N ASP A 6 34.46 -4.07 -23.89
CA ASP A 6 33.77 -5.20 -23.23
C ASP A 6 33.37 -4.88 -21.79
N ALA A 7 34.21 -4.15 -21.05
CA ALA A 7 33.87 -3.71 -19.69
C ALA A 7 32.68 -2.73 -19.70
N THR A 8 32.63 -1.82 -20.66
CA THR A 8 31.52 -0.85 -20.80
C THR A 8 30.22 -1.53 -21.27
N MET A 9 30.33 -2.61 -22.05
CA MET A 9 29.17 -3.38 -22.53
C MET A 9 28.62 -4.34 -21.47
N ARG A 10 29.48 -4.95 -20.63
CA ARG A 10 29.07 -5.69 -19.43
C ARG A 10 28.45 -4.78 -18.38
N PHE A 11 29.04 -3.60 -18.16
CA PHE A 11 28.53 -2.57 -17.27
C PHE A 11 27.13 -2.08 -17.67
N ARG A 12 26.87 -1.88 -18.97
CA ARG A 12 25.52 -1.56 -19.48
C ARG A 12 24.51 -2.68 -19.34
N LYS A 13 24.95 -3.94 -19.30
CA LYS A 13 24.08 -5.09 -19.10
C LYS A 13 23.73 -5.25 -17.63
N GLN A 14 24.74 -5.18 -16.74
CA GLN A 14 24.53 -5.14 -15.29
C GLN A 14 23.66 -3.96 -14.84
N LEU A 15 23.88 -2.76 -15.37
CA LEU A 15 23.00 -1.62 -15.08
C LEU A 15 21.54 -1.84 -15.52
N LYS A 16 21.31 -2.60 -16.59
CA LYS A 16 19.94 -2.90 -17.04
C LYS A 16 19.24 -3.93 -16.16
N ASP A 17 20.01 -4.89 -15.66
CA ASP A 17 19.50 -5.95 -14.78
C ASP A 17 19.31 -5.42 -13.34
N ILE A 18 20.08 -4.39 -12.93
CA ILE A 18 19.97 -3.71 -11.61
C ILE A 18 18.83 -2.68 -11.56
N LEU A 19 18.46 -2.09 -12.70
CA LEU A 19 17.42 -1.06 -12.78
C LEU A 19 16.02 -1.63 -13.04
N SER A 20 15.84 -2.97 -13.06
CA SER A 20 14.58 -3.57 -13.50
C SER A 20 13.44 -3.43 -12.50
N PHE A 21 13.72 -3.36 -11.19
CA PHE A 21 12.70 -3.43 -10.15
C PHE A 21 11.96 -2.10 -9.86
N LYS A 22 12.61 -0.93 -10.01
CA LYS A 22 12.04 0.36 -9.55
C LYS A 22 12.05 1.53 -10.55
N GLU A 23 12.13 1.24 -11.85
CA GLU A 23 11.99 2.30 -12.89
C GLU A 23 10.51 2.56 -13.28
N ARG A 24 9.64 2.87 -12.29
CA ARG A 24 8.21 3.26 -12.48
C ARG A 24 8.02 4.32 -13.58
N PHE A 25 8.99 5.23 -13.78
CA PHE A 25 8.95 6.31 -14.78
C PHE A 25 9.83 6.13 -16.03
N TRP A 26 10.82 5.23 -16.00
CA TRP A 26 11.85 5.16 -17.06
C TRP A 26 11.70 3.95 -17.98
N SER A 27 10.92 2.94 -17.58
CA SER A 27 10.54 1.87 -18.49
C SER A 27 9.74 2.47 -19.67
N LYS A 28 10.12 2.13 -20.90
CA LYS A 28 9.37 2.53 -22.12
C LYS A 28 8.05 1.74 -22.24
N ARG A 29 7.34 1.57 -21.13
CA ARG A 29 6.05 0.91 -21.06
C ARG A 29 4.97 1.98 -21.31
N ARG A 30 3.94 1.64 -22.06
CA ARG A 30 2.77 2.48 -22.29
C ARG A 30 1.96 2.52 -21.01
N LEU A 31 1.60 3.73 -20.57
CA LEU A 31 0.67 3.95 -19.48
C LEU A 31 -0.76 3.92 -20.02
N ILE A 32 -1.69 3.25 -19.34
CA ILE A 32 -3.11 3.25 -19.70
C ILE A 32 -3.80 4.44 -19.04
N HIS A 33 -4.45 5.29 -19.83
CA HIS A 33 -5.33 6.32 -19.26
C HIS A 33 -6.72 5.76 -18.85
N PRO A 34 -7.28 6.18 -17.70
CA PRO A 34 -8.06 5.28 -16.83
C PRO A 34 -9.46 4.85 -17.27
N LYS A 35 -10.01 5.28 -18.42
CA LYS A 35 -11.42 4.93 -18.77
C LYS A 35 -11.65 4.40 -20.17
N GLU A 36 -11.02 4.97 -21.18
CA GLU A 36 -11.24 4.52 -22.57
C GLU A 36 -10.21 3.49 -23.03
N GLU A 37 -9.00 3.50 -22.45
CA GLU A 37 -7.90 2.64 -22.87
C GLU A 37 -7.92 1.27 -22.14
N VAL A 38 -8.32 1.21 -20.87
CA VAL A 38 -8.40 -0.06 -20.10
C VAL A 38 -9.33 -1.07 -20.78
N ASN A 39 -10.51 -0.63 -21.22
CA ASN A 39 -11.47 -1.49 -21.90
C ASN A 39 -10.93 -2.06 -23.21
N GLN A 40 -10.11 -1.28 -23.93
CA GLN A 40 -9.45 -1.75 -25.16
C GLN A 40 -8.39 -2.80 -24.84
N VAL A 41 -7.58 -2.57 -23.80
CA VAL A 41 -6.56 -3.54 -23.35
C VAL A 41 -7.21 -4.84 -22.91
N VAL A 42 -8.27 -4.78 -22.10
CA VAL A 42 -9.05 -5.95 -21.68
C VAL A 42 -9.61 -6.71 -22.89
N HIS A 43 -10.16 -5.99 -23.88
CA HIS A 43 -10.66 -6.62 -25.10
C HIS A 43 -9.57 -7.33 -25.89
N GLU A 44 -8.40 -6.70 -26.01
CA GLU A 44 -7.23 -7.26 -26.68
C GLU A 44 -6.68 -8.50 -25.96
N ILE A 45 -6.58 -8.46 -24.63
CA ILE A 45 -6.22 -9.62 -23.80
C ILE A 45 -7.18 -10.79 -24.09
N ARG A 46 -8.49 -10.55 -24.02
CA ARG A 46 -9.51 -11.57 -24.32
C ARG A 46 -9.37 -12.13 -25.74
N ARG A 47 -9.07 -11.28 -26.72
CA ARG A 47 -8.85 -11.71 -28.10
C ARG A 47 -7.64 -12.65 -28.22
N PHE A 48 -6.53 -12.30 -27.57
CA PHE A 48 -5.34 -13.16 -27.57
C PHE A 48 -5.58 -14.49 -26.85
N LEU A 49 -6.25 -14.47 -25.70
CA LEU A 49 -6.65 -15.68 -24.97
C LEU A 49 -7.55 -16.59 -25.82
N ALA A 50 -8.60 -16.03 -26.44
CA ALA A 50 -9.53 -16.78 -27.29
C ALA A 50 -8.84 -17.38 -28.53
N SER A 51 -7.87 -16.66 -29.11
CA SER A 51 -7.09 -17.12 -30.25
C SER A 51 -5.94 -18.08 -29.90
N LYS A 52 -5.71 -18.36 -28.60
CA LYS A 52 -4.66 -19.24 -28.07
C LYS A 52 -3.25 -18.86 -28.56
N GLN A 53 -2.92 -17.57 -28.49
CA GLN A 53 -1.61 -17.03 -28.88
C GLN A 53 -0.81 -16.54 -27.66
N PRO A 54 -0.21 -17.45 -26.86
CA PRO A 54 0.44 -17.08 -25.60
C PRO A 54 1.65 -16.15 -25.81
N GLU A 55 2.45 -16.38 -26.85
CA GLU A 55 3.60 -15.52 -27.16
C GLU A 55 3.18 -14.12 -27.58
N SER A 56 2.12 -13.99 -28.39
CA SER A 56 1.59 -12.68 -28.79
C SER A 56 1.04 -11.93 -27.57
N LEU A 57 0.37 -12.65 -26.65
CA LEU A 57 -0.14 -12.07 -25.42
C LEU A 57 1.00 -11.60 -24.52
N ARG A 58 2.04 -12.41 -24.29
CA ARG A 58 3.20 -12.02 -23.49
C ARG A 58 3.88 -10.77 -24.04
N ASN A 59 4.10 -10.71 -25.36
CA ASN A 59 4.67 -9.53 -26.01
C ASN A 59 3.75 -8.30 -25.96
N PHE A 60 2.43 -8.51 -25.92
CA PHE A 60 1.46 -7.44 -25.73
C PHE A 60 1.51 -6.89 -24.30
N LEU A 61 1.49 -7.77 -23.29
CA LEU A 61 1.56 -7.41 -21.88
C LEU A 61 2.87 -6.69 -21.53
N ALA A 62 4.01 -7.16 -22.03
CA ALA A 62 5.32 -6.54 -21.80
C ALA A 62 5.45 -5.08 -22.31
N GLN A 63 4.46 -4.57 -23.06
CA GLN A 63 4.41 -3.18 -23.49
C GLN A 63 3.78 -2.24 -22.46
N PHE A 64 3.11 -2.75 -21.42
CA PHE A 64 2.37 -1.97 -20.43
C PHE A 64 3.04 -2.02 -19.06
N HIS A 65 2.76 -1.02 -18.22
CA HIS A 65 3.21 -1.02 -16.83
C HIS A 65 2.47 -2.10 -16.03
N PRO A 66 3.10 -2.74 -15.01
CA PRO A 66 2.44 -3.70 -14.13
C PRO A 66 1.13 -3.18 -13.55
N ALA A 67 1.13 -1.97 -12.98
CA ALA A 67 -0.07 -1.28 -12.49
C ALA A 67 -1.22 -1.20 -13.52
N ASP A 68 -0.90 -1.01 -14.80
CA ASP A 68 -1.90 -0.98 -15.87
C ASP A 68 -2.50 -2.36 -16.15
N ILE A 69 -1.66 -3.40 -16.05
CA ILE A 69 -2.08 -4.79 -16.22
C ILE A 69 -2.91 -5.21 -15.03
N ALA A 70 -2.49 -4.89 -13.80
CA ALA A 70 -3.24 -5.10 -12.58
C ALA A 70 -4.64 -4.43 -12.68
N LEU A 71 -4.69 -3.18 -13.11
CA LEU A 71 -5.94 -2.47 -13.38
C LEU A 71 -6.80 -3.17 -14.44
N ALA A 72 -6.20 -3.69 -15.52
CA ALA A 72 -6.92 -4.45 -16.53
C ALA A 72 -7.42 -5.80 -15.98
N MET A 73 -6.65 -6.46 -15.11
CA MET A 73 -7.00 -7.75 -14.49
C MET A 73 -8.26 -7.63 -13.65
N ARG A 74 -8.52 -6.50 -13.00
CA ARG A 74 -9.78 -6.21 -12.29
C ARG A 74 -11.05 -6.46 -13.14
N PHE A 75 -10.97 -6.26 -14.45
CA PHE A 75 -12.11 -6.42 -15.38
C PHE A 75 -12.12 -7.77 -16.12
N LEU A 76 -11.13 -8.62 -15.87
CA LEU A 76 -11.07 -9.98 -16.38
C LEU A 76 -11.85 -10.94 -15.49
N HIS A 77 -12.36 -12.02 -16.09
CA HIS A 77 -12.92 -13.13 -15.33
C HIS A 77 -11.80 -13.93 -14.65
N ASP A 78 -12.08 -14.58 -13.54
CA ASP A 78 -11.10 -15.36 -12.75
C ASP A 78 -10.25 -16.33 -13.60
N SER A 79 -10.89 -17.06 -14.51
CA SER A 79 -10.17 -17.97 -15.44
C SER A 79 -9.26 -17.24 -16.43
N GLU A 80 -9.60 -16.00 -16.79
CA GLU A 80 -8.78 -15.14 -17.65
C GLU A 80 -7.60 -14.58 -16.85
N LYS A 81 -7.82 -14.14 -15.60
CA LYS A 81 -6.77 -13.68 -14.67
C LYS A 81 -5.71 -14.76 -14.49
N GLU A 82 -6.11 -15.99 -14.18
CA GLU A 82 -5.20 -17.13 -14.02
C GLU A 82 -4.37 -17.42 -15.29
N GLN A 83 -4.98 -17.32 -16.48
CA GLN A 83 -4.28 -17.56 -17.74
C GLN A 83 -3.28 -16.46 -18.05
N VAL A 84 -3.62 -15.20 -17.76
CA VAL A 84 -2.71 -14.07 -17.92
C VAL A 84 -1.53 -14.20 -16.97
N PHE A 85 -1.81 -14.40 -15.67
CA PHE A 85 -0.80 -14.50 -14.63
C PHE A 85 0.18 -15.65 -14.89
N LYS A 86 -0.32 -16.80 -15.36
CA LYS A 86 0.52 -17.96 -15.71
C LYS A 86 1.55 -17.68 -16.81
N LEU A 87 1.30 -16.69 -17.68
CA LEU A 87 2.18 -16.35 -18.80
C LEU A 87 3.26 -15.32 -18.44
N LEU A 88 3.11 -14.62 -17.32
CA LEU A 88 4.11 -13.70 -16.82
C LEU A 88 5.30 -14.52 -16.28
N ASP A 89 6.51 -13.95 -16.38
CA ASP A 89 7.65 -14.44 -15.59
C ASP A 89 7.52 -13.95 -14.15
N ASP A 90 8.31 -14.52 -13.24
CA ASP A 90 8.07 -14.34 -11.81
C ASP A 90 8.33 -12.89 -11.35
N GLU A 91 9.38 -12.24 -11.90
CA GLU A 91 9.63 -10.80 -11.70
C GLU A 91 8.44 -9.92 -12.08
N PHE A 92 7.88 -10.12 -13.28
CA PHE A 92 6.75 -9.30 -13.72
C PHE A 92 5.43 -9.71 -13.07
N ALA A 93 5.31 -10.97 -12.63
CA ALA A 93 4.17 -11.45 -11.86
C ALA A 93 4.16 -10.83 -10.47
N ALA A 94 5.32 -10.67 -9.83
CA ALA A 94 5.50 -9.96 -8.57
C ALA A 94 5.01 -8.51 -8.70
N GLU A 95 5.55 -7.74 -9.64
CA GLU A 95 5.13 -6.34 -9.87
C GLU A 95 3.62 -6.20 -10.18
N VAL A 96 3.01 -7.19 -10.84
CA VAL A 96 1.56 -7.16 -11.14
C VAL A 96 0.73 -7.57 -9.94
N LEU A 97 1.25 -8.45 -9.07
CA LEU A 97 0.57 -8.91 -7.87
C LEU A 97 0.53 -7.80 -6.82
N ASP A 98 1.66 -7.12 -6.63
CA ASP A 98 1.84 -5.92 -5.79
C ASP A 98 0.83 -4.81 -6.12
N GLU A 99 0.66 -4.50 -7.40
CA GLU A 99 -0.25 -3.43 -7.83
C GLU A 99 -1.72 -3.89 -7.99
N ALA A 100 -2.04 -5.14 -7.65
CA ALA A 100 -3.38 -5.70 -7.85
C ALA A 100 -4.38 -5.20 -6.81
N ASP A 101 -5.65 -5.09 -7.20
CA ASP A 101 -6.71 -4.90 -6.21
C ASP A 101 -6.85 -6.16 -5.34
N GLU A 102 -7.18 -5.99 -4.05
CA GLU A 102 -7.25 -7.05 -3.04
C GLU A 102 -8.05 -8.29 -3.50
N ALA A 103 -9.13 -8.08 -4.28
CA ALA A 103 -9.93 -9.18 -4.81
C ALA A 103 -9.20 -9.99 -5.89
N THR A 104 -8.41 -9.33 -6.75
CA THR A 104 -7.56 -9.97 -7.75
C THR A 104 -6.38 -10.67 -7.07
N GLU A 105 -5.69 -9.99 -6.17
CA GLU A 105 -4.55 -10.52 -5.44
C GLU A 105 -4.91 -11.82 -4.71
N ARG A 106 -5.94 -11.78 -3.85
CA ARG A 106 -6.44 -12.96 -3.11
C ARG A 106 -6.78 -14.14 -4.03
N HIS A 107 -7.36 -13.87 -5.19
CA HIS A 107 -7.69 -14.93 -6.16
C HIS A 107 -6.42 -15.57 -6.74
N LEU A 108 -5.44 -14.75 -7.12
CA LEU A 108 -4.18 -15.22 -7.72
C LEU A 108 -3.34 -15.98 -6.70
N VAL A 109 -3.19 -15.45 -5.48
CA VAL A 109 -2.48 -16.09 -4.37
C VAL A 109 -3.05 -17.49 -4.09
N LYS A 110 -4.38 -17.60 -4.04
CA LYS A 110 -5.06 -18.89 -3.76
C LYS A 110 -4.98 -19.92 -4.88
N THR A 111 -4.84 -19.46 -6.13
CA THR A 111 -4.88 -20.33 -7.32
C THR A 111 -3.49 -20.66 -7.88
N THR A 112 -2.46 -19.93 -7.45
CA THR A 112 -1.07 -20.15 -7.83
C THR A 112 -0.49 -21.33 -7.04
N ALA A 113 0.35 -22.13 -7.70
CA ALA A 113 1.00 -23.25 -7.04
C ALA A 113 1.99 -22.74 -5.98
N PRO A 114 2.05 -23.36 -4.78
CA PRO A 114 2.88 -22.86 -3.68
C PRO A 114 4.34 -22.63 -4.05
N GLU A 115 4.93 -23.52 -4.85
CA GLU A 115 6.33 -23.41 -5.29
C GLU A 115 6.57 -22.20 -6.18
N ARG A 116 5.61 -21.89 -7.06
CA ARG A 116 5.72 -20.69 -7.90
C ARG A 116 5.41 -19.43 -7.09
N LEU A 117 4.46 -19.51 -6.16
CA LEU A 117 4.12 -18.37 -5.32
C LEU A 117 5.30 -17.97 -4.45
N SER A 118 6.05 -18.94 -3.88
CA SER A 118 7.29 -18.61 -3.14
C SER A 118 8.30 -17.89 -4.03
N ASP A 119 8.56 -18.38 -5.25
CA ASP A 119 9.51 -17.74 -6.18
C ASP A 119 9.09 -16.30 -6.55
N ILE A 120 7.78 -16.06 -6.70
CA ILE A 120 7.24 -14.72 -6.98
C ILE A 120 7.43 -13.79 -5.77
N LEU A 121 7.10 -14.27 -4.56
CA LEU A 121 7.18 -13.47 -3.34
C LEU A 121 8.63 -13.14 -2.98
N GLU A 122 9.58 -14.05 -3.19
CA GLU A 122 11.02 -13.74 -3.05
C GLU A 122 11.53 -12.61 -3.96
N THR A 123 10.78 -12.26 -5.00
CA THR A 123 11.13 -11.15 -5.89
C THR A 123 10.56 -9.81 -5.40
N LEU A 124 9.61 -9.83 -4.46
CA LEU A 124 9.02 -8.65 -3.86
C LEU A 124 9.87 -8.15 -2.69
N PRO A 125 9.71 -6.86 -2.31
CA PRO A 125 10.22 -6.34 -1.06
C PRO A 125 9.65 -7.15 0.12
N PRO A 126 10.40 -7.30 1.23
CA PRO A 126 9.98 -8.15 2.34
C PRO A 126 8.65 -7.74 2.98
N ASP A 127 8.35 -6.45 3.02
CA ASP A 127 7.11 -5.84 3.48
C ASP A 127 5.91 -6.23 2.61
N GLU A 128 6.00 -6.05 1.29
CA GLU A 128 4.94 -6.46 0.35
C GLU A 128 4.70 -7.98 0.42
N SER A 129 5.77 -8.76 0.56
CA SER A 129 5.69 -10.20 0.78
C SER A 129 4.98 -10.56 2.08
N ALA A 130 5.28 -9.84 3.17
CA ALA A 130 4.67 -10.05 4.47
C ALA A 130 3.16 -9.79 4.41
N ASP A 131 2.72 -8.74 3.72
CA ASP A 131 1.31 -8.39 3.58
C ASP A 131 0.53 -9.47 2.81
N ILE A 132 1.06 -9.92 1.67
CA ILE A 132 0.42 -11.00 0.89
C ILE A 132 0.36 -12.30 1.70
N ILE A 133 1.44 -12.65 2.41
CA ILE A 133 1.52 -13.86 3.25
C ILE A 133 0.61 -13.75 4.48
N ALA A 134 0.38 -12.54 5.00
CA ALA A 134 -0.52 -12.31 6.13
C ALA A 134 -1.98 -12.67 5.79
N MET A 135 -2.36 -12.59 4.51
CA MET A 135 -3.71 -12.95 4.05
C MET A 135 -3.96 -14.47 3.98
N LEU A 136 -2.89 -15.28 3.99
CA LEU A 136 -2.97 -16.74 3.93
C LEU A 136 -3.37 -17.37 5.26
N GLU A 137 -4.03 -18.54 5.18
CA GLU A 137 -4.30 -19.35 6.35
C GLU A 137 -2.98 -19.83 6.99
N PRO A 138 -2.92 -20.05 8.32
CA PRO A 138 -1.68 -20.35 9.03
C PRO A 138 -0.89 -21.55 8.47
N GLU A 139 -1.59 -22.59 7.97
CA GLU A 139 -0.94 -23.76 7.36
C GLU A 139 -0.33 -23.44 5.99
N GLU A 140 -0.98 -22.61 5.19
CA GLU A 140 -0.52 -22.20 3.87
C GLU A 140 0.68 -21.26 3.99
N ARG A 141 0.60 -20.27 4.90
CA ARG A 141 1.69 -19.37 5.28
C ARG A 141 2.97 -20.13 5.62
N GLU A 142 2.87 -21.08 6.54
CA GLU A 142 4.01 -21.89 6.98
C GLU A 142 4.58 -22.77 5.86
N ASN A 143 3.76 -23.17 4.90
CA ASN A 143 4.23 -23.92 3.73
C ASN A 143 5.00 -23.03 2.75
N ILE A 144 4.51 -21.81 2.47
CA ILE A 144 5.20 -20.84 1.62
C ILE A 144 6.55 -20.45 2.24
N LEU A 145 6.58 -20.08 3.52
CA LEU A 145 7.82 -19.71 4.24
C LEU A 145 8.88 -20.83 4.29
N LYS A 146 8.49 -22.09 4.09
CA LYS A 146 9.42 -23.24 4.01
C LYS A 146 9.99 -23.45 2.62
N LEU A 147 9.28 -22.99 1.59
CA LEU A 147 9.72 -23.07 0.21
C LEU A 147 10.64 -21.90 -0.13
N MET A 148 10.48 -20.77 0.58
CA MET A 148 11.34 -19.61 0.45
C MET A 148 12.79 -19.88 0.89
N GLU A 149 13.73 -19.14 0.31
CA GLU A 149 15.12 -19.10 0.73
C GLU A 149 15.22 -18.65 2.20
N PRO A 150 16.13 -19.24 3.01
CA PRO A 150 16.12 -19.02 4.46
C PRO A 150 16.36 -17.58 4.91
N GLU A 151 17.09 -16.78 4.13
CA GLU A 151 17.37 -15.37 4.44
C GLU A 151 16.11 -14.52 4.21
N GLU A 152 15.51 -14.59 3.02
CA GLU A 152 14.24 -13.93 2.66
C GLU A 152 13.09 -14.32 3.63
N ALA A 153 12.98 -15.62 3.93
CA ALA A 153 11.95 -16.13 4.82
C ALA A 153 12.09 -15.63 6.26
N GLU A 154 13.29 -15.27 6.71
CA GLU A 154 13.50 -14.73 8.05
C GLU A 154 13.07 -13.27 8.12
N GLU A 155 13.41 -12.46 7.10
CA GLU A 155 13.00 -11.05 7.02
C GLU A 155 11.47 -10.93 7.03
N VAL A 156 10.78 -11.73 6.21
CA VAL A 156 9.30 -11.77 6.20
C VAL A 156 8.73 -12.21 7.56
N LYS A 157 9.35 -13.19 8.24
CA LYS A 157 8.89 -13.62 9.57
C LYS A 157 9.09 -12.56 10.64
N GLU A 158 10.11 -11.73 10.53
CA GLU A 158 10.32 -10.60 11.42
C GLU A 158 9.19 -9.58 11.27
N LEU A 159 8.80 -9.26 10.04
CA LEU A 159 7.70 -8.33 9.74
C LEU A 159 6.33 -8.85 10.17
N LEU A 160 6.05 -10.13 9.95
CA LEU A 160 4.79 -10.78 10.35
C LEU A 160 4.52 -10.77 11.88
N GLN A 161 5.47 -10.32 12.71
CA GLN A 161 5.28 -10.12 14.14
C GLN A 161 4.55 -8.82 14.47
N TYR A 162 4.59 -7.84 13.56
CA TYR A 162 3.93 -6.56 13.73
C TYR A 162 2.49 -6.62 13.17
N PRO A 163 1.53 -5.92 13.80
CA PRO A 163 0.22 -5.75 13.20
C PRO A 163 0.31 -4.94 11.89
N PRO A 164 -0.52 -5.24 10.87
CA PRO A 164 -0.46 -4.57 9.57
C PRO A 164 -0.66 -3.06 9.68
N ASP A 165 -1.60 -2.62 10.53
CA ASP A 165 -1.98 -1.21 10.68
C ASP A 165 -0.99 -0.40 11.56
N THR A 166 0.28 -0.81 11.63
CA THR A 166 1.31 -0.17 12.46
C THR A 166 2.56 0.17 11.66
N ALA A 167 3.38 1.08 12.18
CA ALA A 167 4.66 1.44 11.59
C ALA A 167 5.57 0.22 11.33
N GLY A 168 5.50 -0.82 12.16
CA GLY A 168 6.24 -2.06 11.95
C GLY A 168 5.62 -3.00 10.91
N GLY A 169 4.32 -2.86 10.64
CA GLY A 169 3.62 -3.58 9.57
C GLY A 169 3.94 -3.01 8.19
N ILE A 170 4.02 -1.69 8.07
CA ILE A 170 4.29 -0.97 6.82
C ILE A 170 5.76 -0.57 6.61
N MET A 171 6.70 -1.18 7.35
CA MET A 171 8.13 -0.89 7.18
C MET A 171 8.83 -1.98 6.39
N SER A 172 9.82 -1.55 5.63
CA SER A 172 10.77 -2.44 4.99
C SER A 172 12.11 -2.50 5.75
N PRO A 173 12.70 -3.71 5.91
CA PRO A 173 14.06 -3.88 6.44
C PRO A 173 15.13 -3.53 5.39
N ASP A 174 14.76 -3.29 4.13
CA ASP A 174 15.68 -3.01 3.04
C ASP A 174 16.09 -1.53 2.97
N PHE A 175 17.02 -1.15 3.85
CA PHE A 175 17.52 0.23 3.95
C PHE A 175 19.04 0.35 3.93
N ILE A 176 19.50 1.57 3.64
CA ILE A 176 20.93 1.89 3.57
C ILE A 176 21.40 2.53 4.86
N ALA A 177 22.17 1.76 5.65
CA ALA A 177 22.84 2.23 6.86
C ALA A 177 24.38 2.27 6.71
N VAL A 178 25.00 3.36 7.17
CA VAL A 178 26.45 3.58 7.10
C VAL A 178 27.03 4.06 8.42
N LYS A 179 28.36 3.94 8.58
CA LYS A 179 29.07 4.45 9.76
C LYS A 179 29.42 5.92 9.62
N GLU A 180 29.40 6.65 10.72
CA GLU A 180 29.73 8.09 10.76
C GLU A 180 31.17 8.39 10.32
N THR A 181 32.08 7.42 10.47
CA THR A 181 33.50 7.53 10.10
C THR A 181 33.77 7.32 8.61
N MET A 182 32.77 6.87 7.84
CA MET A 182 32.93 6.70 6.39
C MET A 182 33.07 8.05 5.71
N THR A 183 33.69 8.06 4.53
CA THR A 183 33.75 9.24 3.66
C THR A 183 32.64 9.21 2.61
N VAL A 184 32.29 10.38 2.08
CA VAL A 184 31.31 10.52 0.98
C VAL A 184 31.61 9.57 -0.17
N SER A 185 32.88 9.44 -0.58
CA SER A 185 33.29 8.52 -1.66
C SER A 185 32.98 7.06 -1.38
N GLN A 186 33.20 6.60 -0.14
CA GLN A 186 32.94 5.21 0.25
C GLN A 186 31.44 4.94 0.27
N VAL A 187 30.65 5.88 0.79
CA VAL A 187 29.18 5.77 0.78
C VAL A 187 28.65 5.75 -0.64
N ILE A 188 29.12 6.64 -1.52
CA ILE A 188 28.70 6.64 -2.93
C ILE A 188 29.07 5.31 -3.62
N GLU A 189 30.19 4.70 -3.30
CA GLU A 189 30.55 3.39 -3.86
C GLU A 189 29.64 2.28 -3.32
N LEU A 190 29.34 2.29 -2.01
CA LEU A 190 28.36 1.37 -1.41
C LEU A 190 26.99 1.50 -2.09
N LEU A 191 26.52 2.73 -2.33
CA LEU A 191 25.28 3.00 -3.04
C LEU A 191 25.29 2.52 -4.50
N ARG A 192 26.46 2.36 -5.12
CA ARG A 192 26.56 1.78 -6.47
C ARG A 192 26.52 0.27 -6.46
N GLU A 193 26.97 -0.36 -5.37
CA GLU A 193 26.94 -1.81 -5.19
C GLU A 193 25.55 -2.29 -4.78
N ARG A 194 24.83 -1.48 -4.00
CA ARG A 194 23.45 -1.68 -3.55
C ARG A 194 22.51 -0.72 -4.27
N ALA A 195 22.30 -0.89 -5.57
CA ALA A 195 21.42 -0.02 -6.36
C ALA A 195 20.00 -0.62 -6.55
N ASP A 196 19.78 -1.78 -5.94
CA ASP A 196 18.58 -2.60 -5.85
C ASP A 196 17.67 -2.23 -4.67
N VAL A 197 18.19 -1.49 -3.69
CA VAL A 197 17.52 -1.15 -2.42
C VAL A 197 16.27 -0.31 -2.62
N GLU A 198 15.26 -0.57 -1.79
CA GLU A 198 13.94 0.02 -1.84
C GLU A 198 13.92 1.56 -1.81
N SER A 199 14.78 2.18 -0.99
CA SER A 199 14.91 3.63 -0.87
C SER A 199 16.37 4.11 -0.86
N ILE A 200 16.85 4.56 -2.02
CA ILE A 200 18.20 5.16 -2.17
C ILE A 200 18.19 6.67 -1.83
N PHE A 201 17.03 7.26 -1.55
CA PHE A 201 16.90 8.71 -1.36
C PHE A 201 17.50 9.18 -0.03
N TYR A 202 17.47 8.32 0.99
CA TYR A 202 18.05 8.57 2.31
C TYR A 202 19.09 7.52 2.66
N VAL A 203 20.13 7.98 3.36
CA VAL A 203 21.17 7.15 3.95
C VAL A 203 21.18 7.42 5.44
N TYR A 204 20.95 6.38 6.22
CA TYR A 204 20.93 6.44 7.67
C TYR A 204 22.33 6.21 8.23
N VAL A 205 22.66 6.90 9.31
CA VAL A 205 23.95 6.80 9.97
C VAL A 205 23.77 6.13 11.31
N VAL A 206 24.47 5.02 11.52
CA VAL A 206 24.38 4.20 12.74
C VAL A 206 25.75 4.01 13.38
N ASP A 207 25.76 3.73 14.69
CA ASP A 207 26.98 3.33 15.41
C ASP A 207 27.26 1.81 15.31
N ASP A 208 28.20 1.32 16.12
CA ASP A 208 28.59 -0.10 16.19
C ASP A 208 27.54 -1.04 16.78
N GLU A 209 26.55 -0.49 17.47
CA GLU A 209 25.45 -1.23 18.07
C GLU A 209 24.16 -1.15 17.23
N GLY A 210 24.20 -0.42 16.10
CA GLY A 210 23.06 -0.22 15.20
C GLY A 210 22.18 0.97 15.58
N THR A 211 22.57 1.76 16.58
CA THR A 211 21.78 2.90 17.05
C THR A 211 21.82 4.04 16.04
N LEU A 212 20.64 4.57 15.69
CA LEU A 212 20.48 5.68 14.76
C LEU A 212 21.11 6.98 15.31
N LYS A 213 22.06 7.56 14.57
CA LYS A 213 22.79 8.79 14.93
C LYS A 213 22.52 9.96 14.00
N GLY A 214 22.11 9.70 12.77
CA GLY A 214 21.91 10.74 11.77
C GLY A 214 21.27 10.24 10.48
N VAL A 215 20.93 11.19 9.61
CA VAL A 215 20.39 10.92 8.27
C VAL A 215 20.99 11.87 7.25
N LEU A 216 21.13 11.39 6.02
CA LEU A 216 21.59 12.12 4.86
C LEU A 216 20.65 11.88 3.68
N ASN A 217 20.37 12.92 2.90
CA ASN A 217 19.75 12.71 1.60
C ASN A 217 20.82 12.56 0.51
N LEU A 218 20.47 11.86 -0.57
CA LEU A 218 21.36 11.61 -1.70
C LEU A 218 21.92 12.89 -2.32
N ARG A 219 21.10 13.96 -2.39
CA ARG A 219 21.54 15.27 -2.88
C ARG A 219 22.74 15.80 -2.08
N ARG A 220 22.71 15.68 -0.76
CA ARG A 220 23.79 16.15 0.13
C ARG A 220 25.07 15.35 -0.13
N LEU A 221 24.97 14.03 -0.33
CA LEU A 221 26.11 13.18 -0.70
C LEU A 221 26.73 13.62 -2.03
N ILE A 222 25.92 13.85 -3.06
CA ILE A 222 26.39 14.21 -4.42
C ILE A 222 27.14 15.55 -4.45
N VAL A 223 26.67 16.56 -3.69
CA VAL A 223 27.29 17.90 -3.69
C VAL A 223 28.47 18.04 -2.74
N SER A 224 28.71 17.04 -1.87
CA SER A 224 29.75 17.10 -0.87
C SER A 224 31.11 16.62 -1.42
N PRO A 225 32.25 17.18 -0.95
CA PRO A 225 33.56 16.71 -1.38
C PRO A 225 33.78 15.22 -1.04
N PRO A 226 34.38 14.41 -1.94
CA PRO A 226 34.48 12.96 -1.77
C PRO A 226 35.19 12.48 -0.50
N ASN A 227 36.12 13.29 0.02
CA ASN A 227 36.94 12.95 1.20
C ASN A 227 36.34 13.44 2.54
N THR A 228 35.18 14.11 2.50
CA THR A 228 34.49 14.59 3.71
C THR A 228 33.93 13.40 4.48
N GLN A 229 34.02 13.41 5.81
CA GLN A 229 33.40 12.39 6.64
C GLN A 229 31.87 12.58 6.71
N ILE A 230 31.14 11.47 6.84
CA ILE A 230 29.69 11.46 6.99
C ILE A 230 29.25 12.22 8.24
N SER A 231 29.97 12.06 9.35
CA SER A 231 29.75 12.80 10.60
C SER A 231 29.70 14.33 10.44
N GLU A 232 30.43 14.88 9.47
CA GLU A 232 30.50 16.34 9.24
C GLU A 232 29.31 16.89 8.44
N ILE A 233 28.59 16.02 7.72
CA ILE A 233 27.54 16.43 6.77
C ILE A 233 26.16 15.88 7.11
N MET A 234 26.06 14.91 8.03
CA MET A 234 24.80 14.31 8.45
C MET A 234 23.93 15.25 9.29
N ASN A 235 22.63 15.01 9.27
CA ASN A 235 21.70 15.68 10.16
C ASN A 235 21.44 14.78 11.38
N HIS A 236 21.70 15.30 12.59
CA HIS A 236 21.44 14.60 13.85
C HIS A 236 19.97 14.68 14.31
N GLY A 237 19.21 15.65 13.82
CA GLY A 237 17.79 15.81 14.14
C GLY A 237 16.93 14.85 13.32
N VAL A 238 17.11 13.54 13.53
CA VAL A 238 16.38 12.51 12.81
C VAL A 238 14.97 12.40 13.39
N ILE A 239 13.97 12.52 12.53
CA ILE A 239 12.59 12.19 12.84
C ILE A 239 12.47 10.68 12.66
N PHE A 240 11.89 9.98 13.64
CA PHE A 240 11.74 8.52 13.65
C PHE A 240 10.40 8.14 14.26
N VAL A 241 10.01 6.88 14.10
CA VAL A 241 8.84 6.26 14.74
C VAL A 241 9.22 4.93 15.39
N PHE A 242 8.39 4.49 16.35
CA PHE A 242 8.46 3.15 16.93
C PHE A 242 7.53 2.19 16.18
N PRO A 243 7.83 0.88 16.13
CA PRO A 243 7.07 -0.07 15.33
C PRO A 243 5.60 -0.22 15.78
N GLU A 244 5.27 0.07 17.04
CA GLU A 244 3.90 -0.02 17.56
C GLU A 244 3.04 1.20 17.26
N GLN A 245 3.60 2.25 16.64
CA GLN A 245 2.83 3.44 16.31
C GLN A 245 1.84 3.15 15.20
N ASP A 246 0.68 3.82 15.28
CA ASP A 246 -0.41 3.68 14.33
C ASP A 246 -0.03 4.26 12.95
N GLN A 247 -0.45 3.60 11.88
CA GLN A 247 -0.14 4.01 10.52
C GLN A 247 -0.71 5.39 10.15
N GLU A 248 -1.84 5.82 10.73
CA GLU A 248 -2.42 7.15 10.51
C GLU A 248 -1.49 8.24 11.09
N GLU A 249 -0.91 7.99 12.27
CA GLU A 249 0.10 8.89 12.87
C GLU A 249 1.34 9.01 11.97
N VAL A 250 1.81 7.89 11.42
CA VAL A 250 2.92 7.87 10.47
C VAL A 250 2.57 8.71 9.23
N ALA A 251 1.40 8.48 8.64
CA ALA A 251 0.94 9.22 7.47
C ALA A 251 0.85 10.74 7.72
N HIS A 252 0.39 11.14 8.90
CA HIS A 252 0.41 12.54 9.33
C HIS A 252 1.83 13.11 9.44
N MET A 253 2.81 12.33 9.89
CA MET A 253 4.21 12.77 9.94
C MET A 253 4.78 13.00 8.54
N PHE A 254 4.52 12.09 7.60
CA PHE A 254 4.93 12.26 6.19
C PHE A 254 4.34 13.54 5.59
N ALA A 255 3.03 13.75 5.73
CA ALA A 255 2.36 14.93 5.21
C ALA A 255 2.80 16.23 5.91
N ARG A 256 3.09 16.20 7.21
CA ARG A 256 3.49 17.38 8.00
C ARG A 256 4.92 17.84 7.69
N TYR A 257 5.82 16.90 7.43
CA TYR A 257 7.26 17.17 7.27
C TYR A 257 7.76 16.99 5.83
N ASP A 258 6.86 16.73 4.87
CA ASP A 258 7.17 16.48 3.45
C ASP A 258 8.25 15.40 3.28
N LEU A 259 8.12 14.30 4.02
CA LEU A 259 9.10 13.21 4.03
C LEU A 259 8.92 12.31 2.80
N LEU A 260 10.03 11.73 2.32
CA LEU A 260 10.00 10.66 1.32
C LEU A 260 10.25 9.28 1.93
N ALA A 261 10.78 9.24 3.16
CA ALA A 261 10.96 8.04 3.94
C ALA A 261 11.10 8.41 5.43
N LEU A 262 10.81 7.46 6.31
CA LEU A 262 10.87 7.64 7.76
C LEU A 262 11.48 6.39 8.42
N PRO A 263 12.54 6.52 9.24
CA PRO A 263 13.14 5.38 9.93
C PRO A 263 12.27 4.90 11.09
N VAL A 264 12.18 3.58 11.22
CA VAL A 264 11.57 2.88 12.35
C VAL A 264 12.68 2.39 13.27
N VAL A 265 12.56 2.69 14.56
CA VAL A 265 13.54 2.30 15.57
C VAL A 265 12.90 1.50 16.69
N ASP A 266 13.65 0.56 17.27
CA ASP A 266 13.25 -0.11 18.49
C ASP A 266 13.41 0.79 19.73
N HIS A 267 13.02 0.29 20.90
CA HIS A 267 13.16 1.02 22.17
C HIS A 267 14.61 1.28 22.61
N ASP A 268 15.59 0.56 22.03
CA ASP A 268 17.02 0.79 22.21
C ASP A 268 17.59 1.77 21.14
N TYR A 269 16.72 2.40 20.35
CA TYR A 269 17.04 3.33 19.25
C TYR A 269 17.82 2.68 18.09
N LYS A 270 17.75 1.36 17.95
CA LYS A 270 18.32 0.66 16.80
C LYS A 270 17.41 0.82 15.60
N LEU A 271 18.00 1.11 14.45
CA LEU A 271 17.27 1.17 13.18
C LEU A 271 16.89 -0.25 12.77
N ILE A 272 15.59 -0.52 12.68
CA ILE A 272 15.04 -1.84 12.34
C ILE A 272 14.34 -1.85 10.97
N GLY A 273 13.92 -0.70 10.48
CA GLY A 273 13.25 -0.59 9.19
C GLY A 273 13.07 0.85 8.74
N VAL A 274 12.50 1.03 7.56
CA VAL A 274 12.16 2.31 6.97
C VAL A 274 10.81 2.20 6.29
N ILE A 275 9.99 3.24 6.43
CA ILE A 275 8.71 3.37 5.74
C ILE A 275 8.94 4.32 4.56
N THR A 276 8.36 4.05 3.39
CA THR A 276 8.47 4.93 2.23
C THR A 276 7.19 5.74 2.00
N VAL A 277 7.28 6.73 1.11
CA VAL A 277 6.13 7.61 0.84
C VAL A 277 5.09 6.91 -0.03
N ASP A 278 5.47 5.94 -0.86
CA ASP A 278 4.52 5.16 -1.64
C ASP A 278 3.57 4.38 -0.73
N ASP A 279 4.08 3.62 0.23
CA ASP A 279 3.28 2.81 1.16
C ASP A 279 2.33 3.71 1.97
N VAL A 280 2.82 4.87 2.40
CA VAL A 280 2.02 5.87 3.10
C VAL A 280 0.91 6.48 2.23
N MET A 281 1.10 6.56 0.90
CA MET A 281 0.04 7.02 0.00
C MET A 281 -1.13 6.02 -0.03
N ASP A 282 -0.85 4.73 0.06
CA ASP A 282 -1.86 3.67 0.14
C ASP A 282 -2.57 3.69 1.50
N VAL A 283 -1.81 3.80 2.60
CA VAL A 283 -2.38 4.03 3.96
C VAL A 283 -3.34 5.22 3.97
N LEU A 284 -2.94 6.37 3.39
CA LEU A 284 -3.81 7.54 3.32
C LEU A 284 -5.12 7.25 2.57
N GLN A 285 -5.08 6.42 1.51
CA GLN A 285 -6.28 6.04 0.77
C GLN A 285 -7.16 5.09 1.57
N GLU A 286 -6.56 4.14 2.29
CA GLU A 286 -7.24 3.19 3.16
C GLU A 286 -7.94 3.90 4.32
N GLU A 287 -7.23 4.74 5.06
CA GLU A 287 -7.77 5.52 6.18
C GLU A 287 -8.92 6.44 5.74
N LEU A 288 -8.78 7.12 4.59
CA LEU A 288 -9.86 7.94 4.02
C LEU A 288 -11.09 7.11 3.66
N THR A 289 -10.88 5.88 3.20
CA THR A 289 -11.94 4.97 2.82
C THR A 289 -12.62 4.46 4.09
N GLU A 290 -11.87 4.01 5.09
CA GLU A 290 -12.38 3.61 6.40
C GLU A 290 -13.23 4.72 7.03
N ASP A 291 -12.70 5.94 7.12
CA ASP A 291 -13.39 7.14 7.62
C ASP A 291 -14.77 7.33 6.95
N TYR A 292 -14.80 7.22 5.62
CA TYR A 292 -16.00 7.41 4.83
C TYR A 292 -17.06 6.36 5.15
N PHE A 293 -16.65 5.09 5.30
CA PHE A 293 -17.58 4.00 5.57
C PHE A 293 -18.02 3.98 7.04
N MET A 294 -17.13 4.28 7.97
CA MET A 294 -17.44 4.44 9.38
C MET A 294 -18.50 5.52 9.60
N ALA A 295 -18.45 6.62 8.82
CA ALA A 295 -19.49 7.65 8.82
C ALA A 295 -20.89 7.14 8.38
N VAL A 296 -20.96 6.03 7.62
CA VAL A 296 -22.21 5.39 7.18
C VAL A 296 -22.61 4.20 8.07
N GLY A 297 -21.82 3.92 9.13
CA GLY A 297 -22.09 2.87 10.11
C GLY A 297 -21.75 1.46 9.62
N SER A 298 -20.70 1.34 8.80
CA SER A 298 -20.17 0.06 8.33
C SER A 298 -18.68 0.15 8.09
N ASP A 299 -17.96 -0.95 8.22
CA ASP A 299 -16.55 -1.05 7.83
C ASP A 299 -16.42 -1.28 6.31
N ALA A 300 -15.52 -0.55 5.66
CA ALA A 300 -15.25 -0.58 4.22
C ALA A 300 -14.73 -1.94 3.74
N ALA A 301 -13.69 -2.42 4.41
CA ALA A 301 -12.94 -3.61 4.04
C ALA A 301 -13.84 -4.83 4.19
N GLU A 302 -14.65 -4.88 5.23
CA GLU A 302 -15.58 -5.98 5.47
C GLU A 302 -16.74 -6.03 4.47
N LEU A 303 -17.14 -4.92 3.86
CA LEU A 303 -18.26 -4.89 2.92
C LEU A 303 -17.89 -5.33 1.51
N GLU A 304 -16.73 -4.95 1.00
CA GLU A 304 -16.28 -5.35 -0.34
C GLU A 304 -15.98 -6.85 -0.42
N LYS A 305 -15.55 -7.45 0.70
CA LYS A 305 -15.21 -8.87 0.82
C LYS A 305 -16.45 -9.78 0.94
N LYS A 306 -17.67 -9.24 1.06
CA LYS A 306 -18.86 -9.98 1.49
C LYS A 306 -20.01 -9.97 0.48
N ARG A 307 -20.79 -11.06 0.46
CA ARG A 307 -21.97 -11.18 -0.41
C ARG A 307 -23.07 -10.21 0.06
N PRO A 308 -23.99 -9.79 -0.83
CA PRO A 308 -25.07 -8.86 -0.45
C PRO A 308 -25.88 -9.27 0.79
N THR A 309 -26.04 -10.57 1.03
CA THR A 309 -26.73 -11.14 2.20
C THR A 309 -25.97 -10.96 3.51
N GLU A 310 -24.64 -10.97 3.45
CA GLU A 310 -23.76 -10.82 4.62
C GLU A 310 -23.70 -9.34 5.01
N ILE A 311 -23.56 -8.46 4.02
CA ILE A 311 -23.70 -7.00 4.17
C ILE A 311 -25.02 -6.65 4.86
N ALA A 312 -26.13 -7.22 4.39
CA ALA A 312 -27.44 -6.98 4.99
C ALA A 312 -27.49 -7.36 6.47
N ARG A 313 -26.82 -8.45 6.88
CA ARG A 313 -26.75 -8.88 8.28
C ARG A 313 -25.90 -7.97 9.15
N LEU A 314 -24.80 -7.42 8.63
CA LEU A 314 -23.96 -6.46 9.34
C LEU A 314 -24.70 -5.15 9.61
N ARG A 315 -25.51 -4.69 8.65
CA ARG A 315 -26.28 -3.44 8.79
C ARG A 315 -27.56 -3.60 9.60
N LEU A 316 -28.09 -4.81 9.72
CA LEU A 316 -29.39 -5.08 10.34
C LEU A 316 -29.48 -4.60 11.81
N PRO A 317 -28.47 -4.80 12.69
CA PRO A 317 -28.52 -4.31 14.07
C PRO A 317 -28.64 -2.79 14.16
N TRP A 318 -27.89 -2.04 13.35
CA TRP A 318 -28.02 -0.59 13.29
C TRP A 318 -29.41 -0.22 12.74
N LEU A 319 -29.83 -0.77 11.61
CA LEU A 319 -31.15 -0.43 11.04
C LEU A 319 -32.31 -0.71 12.01
N ILE A 320 -32.28 -1.82 12.74
CA ILE A 320 -33.27 -2.13 13.78
C ILE A 320 -33.24 -1.08 14.90
N THR A 321 -32.06 -0.68 15.35
CA THR A 321 -31.89 0.35 16.38
C THR A 321 -32.52 1.67 15.92
N THR A 322 -32.27 2.10 14.68
CA THR A 322 -32.85 3.32 14.11
C THR A 322 -34.38 3.20 13.99
N VAL A 323 -34.89 2.06 13.54
CA VAL A 323 -36.35 1.82 13.47
C VAL A 323 -36.98 1.90 14.86
N CYS A 324 -36.35 1.34 15.89
CA CYS A 324 -36.86 1.44 17.27
C CYS A 324 -36.91 2.89 17.75
N ILE A 325 -35.89 3.71 17.46
CA ILE A 325 -35.87 5.14 17.79
C ILE A 325 -36.99 5.89 17.06
N GLU A 326 -37.19 5.62 15.76
CA GLU A 326 -38.27 6.23 14.95
C GLU A 326 -39.67 5.81 15.44
N LEU A 327 -39.84 4.57 15.89
CA LEU A 327 -41.10 4.11 16.49
C LEU A 327 -41.41 4.85 17.80
N ILE A 328 -40.40 5.17 18.62
CA ILE A 328 -40.56 6.00 19.81
C ILE A 328 -41.02 7.41 19.41
N ALA A 329 -40.44 7.99 18.35
CA ALA A 329 -40.90 9.28 17.82
C ALA A 329 -42.37 9.22 17.35
N GLY A 330 -42.77 8.15 16.67
CA GLY A 330 -44.17 7.90 16.30
C GLY A 330 -45.10 7.83 17.52
N PHE A 331 -44.66 7.19 18.61
CA PHE A 331 -45.41 7.17 19.88
C PHE A 331 -45.55 8.56 20.51
N VAL A 332 -44.51 9.40 20.43
CA VAL A 332 -44.57 10.80 20.87
C VAL A 332 -45.61 11.57 20.05
N ILE A 333 -45.64 11.40 18.72
CA ILE A 333 -46.63 12.03 17.85
C ILE A 333 -48.05 11.63 18.25
N HIS A 334 -48.29 10.33 18.52
CA HIS A 334 -49.59 9.82 18.95
C HIS A 334 -50.11 10.51 20.23
N CYS A 335 -49.22 10.88 21.16
CA CYS A 335 -49.59 11.62 22.37
C CYS A 335 -50.21 13.01 22.05
N PHE A 336 -50.01 13.55 20.85
CA PHE A 336 -50.52 14.86 20.39
C PHE A 336 -51.68 14.76 19.38
N ASP A 337 -52.31 13.59 19.22
CA ASP A 337 -53.40 13.37 18.24
C ASP A 337 -54.53 14.41 18.33
N LYS A 338 -54.94 14.80 19.55
CA LYS A 338 -55.99 15.81 19.75
C LYS A 338 -55.61 17.18 19.20
N THR A 339 -54.34 17.56 19.29
CA THR A 339 -53.82 18.84 18.80
C THR A 339 -53.71 18.82 17.28
N LEU A 340 -53.24 17.71 16.71
CA LEU A 340 -53.17 17.51 15.26
C LEU A 340 -54.55 17.53 14.60
N GLY A 341 -55.57 16.97 15.28
CA GLY A 341 -56.95 17.02 14.83
C GLY A 341 -57.54 18.44 14.78
N GLN A 342 -57.03 19.38 15.58
CA GLN A 342 -57.46 20.79 15.56
C GLN A 342 -56.78 21.58 14.44
N LEU A 343 -55.53 21.24 14.10
CA LEU A 343 -54.71 21.96 13.12
C LEU A 343 -53.91 20.97 12.26
N ILE A 344 -54.56 20.42 11.24
CA ILE A 344 -53.97 19.45 10.31
C ILE A 344 -52.70 20.00 9.62
N LEU A 345 -52.62 21.32 9.44
CA LEU A 345 -51.45 21.99 8.86
C LEU A 345 -50.14 21.64 9.60
N LEU A 346 -50.18 21.37 10.91
CA LEU A 346 -48.99 20.97 11.68
C LEU A 346 -48.36 19.67 11.14
N ALA A 347 -49.17 18.73 10.67
CA ALA A 347 -48.67 17.49 10.07
C ALA A 347 -47.90 17.74 8.77
N SER A 348 -48.26 18.78 8.00
CA SER A 348 -47.54 19.14 6.77
C SER A 348 -46.13 19.69 7.02
N PHE A 349 -45.86 20.22 8.22
CA PHE A 349 -44.53 20.69 8.61
C PHE A 349 -43.63 19.59 9.19
N MET A 350 -44.19 18.46 9.62
CA MET A 350 -43.39 17.37 10.23
C MET A 350 -42.27 16.87 9.29
N PRO A 351 -42.53 16.54 8.00
CA PRO A 351 -41.46 16.09 7.10
C PRO A 351 -40.40 17.17 6.87
N VAL A 352 -40.80 18.45 6.84
CA VAL A 352 -39.89 19.58 6.62
C VAL A 352 -38.95 19.75 7.81
N ILE A 353 -39.50 19.73 9.03
CA ILE A 353 -38.70 19.86 10.26
C ILE A 353 -37.78 18.64 10.42
N GLN A 354 -38.27 17.43 10.18
CA GLN A 354 -37.47 16.20 10.24
C GLN A 354 -36.31 16.23 9.22
N ALA A 355 -36.58 16.65 7.99
CA ALA A 355 -35.56 16.76 6.95
C ALA A 355 -34.48 17.81 7.29
N ILE A 356 -34.88 19.01 7.75
CA ILE A 356 -33.92 20.06 8.12
C ILE A 356 -33.09 19.63 9.34
N SER A 357 -33.72 19.01 10.34
CA SER A 357 -33.02 18.50 11.53
C SER A 357 -32.01 17.42 11.17
N GLY A 358 -32.41 16.45 10.34
CA GLY A 358 -31.53 15.37 9.87
C GLY A 358 -30.34 15.89 9.06
N ASN A 359 -30.60 16.79 8.10
CA ASN A 359 -29.54 17.38 7.28
C ASN A 359 -28.57 18.23 8.10
N THR A 360 -29.08 19.03 9.04
CA THR A 360 -28.24 19.86 9.93
C THR A 360 -27.37 18.98 10.84
N GLY A 361 -27.94 17.90 11.37
CA GLY A 361 -27.22 16.92 12.18
C GLY A 361 -26.11 16.24 11.39
N LEU A 362 -26.41 15.76 10.18
CA LEU A 362 -25.43 15.11 9.31
C LEU A 362 -24.30 16.06 8.92
N GLN A 363 -24.62 17.29 8.48
CA GLN A 363 -23.62 18.29 8.12
C GLN A 363 -22.71 18.63 9.31
N SER A 364 -23.29 18.84 10.49
CA SER A 364 -22.51 19.17 11.69
C SER A 364 -21.62 18.00 12.10
N ALA A 365 -22.14 16.77 12.08
CA ALA A 365 -21.38 15.57 12.40
C ALA A 365 -20.22 15.38 11.41
N THR A 366 -20.47 15.46 10.10
CA THR A 366 -19.42 15.31 9.08
C THR A 366 -18.32 16.37 9.25
N ILE A 367 -18.68 17.63 9.48
CA ILE A 367 -17.68 18.71 9.66
C ILE A 367 -16.85 18.48 10.93
N VAL A 368 -17.47 18.10 12.05
CA VAL A 368 -16.77 17.91 13.33
C VAL A 368 -15.91 16.66 13.30
N VAL A 369 -16.43 15.52 12.81
CA VAL A 369 -15.67 14.26 12.69
C VAL A 369 -14.45 14.48 11.79
N ARG A 370 -14.64 15.10 10.61
CA ARG A 370 -13.51 15.41 9.73
C ARG A 370 -12.54 16.42 10.35
N GLY A 371 -13.06 17.40 11.09
CA GLY A 371 -12.25 18.37 11.82
C GLY A 371 -11.35 17.72 12.86
N LEU A 372 -11.86 16.72 13.60
CA LEU A 372 -11.11 15.93 14.56
C LEU A 372 -10.04 15.07 13.88
N ALA A 373 -10.42 14.29 12.85
CA ALA A 373 -9.49 13.41 12.11
C ALA A 373 -8.34 14.20 11.44
N THR A 374 -8.63 15.42 10.95
CA THR A 374 -7.60 16.27 10.32
C THR A 374 -6.88 17.20 11.29
N GLY A 375 -7.14 17.12 12.60
CA GLY A 375 -6.50 17.96 13.63
C GLY A 375 -6.83 19.46 13.57
N HIS A 376 -7.96 19.86 12.96
CA HIS A 376 -8.41 21.24 12.87
C HIS A 376 -9.31 21.70 14.03
N VAL A 377 -9.89 20.75 14.77
CA VAL A 377 -10.77 20.95 15.94
C VAL A 377 -10.28 20.06 17.04
#